data_AF-A0A804MDW7-F1
#
_entry.id   AF-A0A804MDW7-F1
#
_cell.length_a   1.000
_cell.length_b   1.000
_cell.length_c   1.000
_cell.angle_alpha   90.00
_cell.angle_beta   90.00
_cell.angle_gamma   90.00
#
_symmetry.space_group_name_H-M   'P 1'
#
loop_
_entity.id
_entity.type
_entity.pdbx_description
1 polymer ?
#
loop_
_entity_poly.entity_id
_entity_poly.type
_entity_poly.pdbx_seq_one_letter_code
_entity_poly.pdbx_strand_id
1 'polypeptide(L)'
;MAGGGGGPGPGRVKAGSRPPWVGLAAAVWVQVAAGSAYVFPLYSHAVKEALGYNQQALTMLGVGNDVGENVGLVPGLLANRLPPWLILVIGSACAFFGFGTLWLAVTKTVAMPYWVLWIALCIGTNSSAWLGTAALVTNMRNFPLSRGTVAGLIKGYVAVSAAVYTETFNGMLGNSPTNLLMLLALGIPTACIVVMYFVRPCTPSLDEDNSTEHSHFMYTQISSVVLGIYLMVATILGDTLKLSQAVTYLLFGIMILLLLAPLAIPIKMTLYPNKQTKEKASTLAPSYSTDSLSGADPENSQPLLGSASTTLATGTNESDDSTDLDLLLAEGEGAVNLKKKRGPRRGDDFTFLEALVKADFWLLFVVYFCGVGTGVTVLNNLAQIGMSVGANDTTILLCLFGFCNFAGRILGGSVSEYFVSSSCWLHL
;
A
#
# COMPACT_ATOMS: atom_id res chain seq x y z
N MET A 1 -8.98 -41.08 -34.52
CA MET A 1 -9.62 -40.35 -33.41
C MET A 1 -8.67 -39.27 -32.95
N ALA A 2 -9.07 -38.01 -33.11
CA ALA A 2 -8.24 -36.83 -32.90
C ALA A 2 -8.01 -36.59 -31.39
N GLY A 3 -6.73 -36.49 -30.99
CA GLY A 3 -6.34 -36.03 -29.66
C GLY A 3 -6.36 -34.50 -29.62
N GLY A 4 -7.40 -33.95 -28.99
CA GLY A 4 -7.52 -32.52 -28.76
C GLY A 4 -6.54 -32.05 -27.68
N GLY A 5 -5.48 -31.35 -28.10
CA GLY A 5 -4.63 -30.57 -27.22
C GLY A 5 -5.41 -29.40 -26.64
N GLY A 6 -5.73 -29.47 -25.35
CA GLY A 6 -6.28 -28.35 -24.60
C GLY A 6 -5.24 -27.24 -24.47
N GLY A 7 -5.37 -26.21 -25.30
CA GLY A 7 -4.60 -24.96 -25.15
C GLY A 7 -4.96 -24.24 -23.85
N PRO A 8 -4.02 -23.51 -23.23
CA PRO A 8 -4.28 -22.77 -22.00
C PRO A 8 -5.23 -21.59 -22.27
N GLY A 9 -6.30 -21.49 -21.49
CA GLY A 9 -7.30 -20.41 -21.58
C GLY A 9 -6.73 -19.02 -21.27
N PRO A 10 -7.41 -17.95 -21.72
CA PRO A 10 -6.96 -16.58 -21.53
C PRO A 10 -7.21 -16.16 -20.08
N GLY A 11 -6.14 -15.95 -19.31
CA GLY A 11 -6.25 -15.41 -17.95
C GLY A 11 -5.25 -15.92 -16.91
N ARG A 12 -4.39 -16.90 -17.23
CA ARG A 12 -3.33 -17.32 -16.30
C ARG A 12 -2.20 -16.28 -16.28
N VAL A 13 -2.32 -15.30 -15.38
CA VAL A 13 -1.16 -14.49 -15.00
C VAL A 13 -0.16 -15.44 -14.35
N LYS A 14 1.02 -15.62 -14.96
CA LYS A 14 2.11 -16.43 -14.40
C LYS A 14 2.44 -15.87 -13.01
N ALA A 15 2.05 -16.58 -11.96
CA ALA A 15 2.33 -16.23 -10.58
C ALA A 15 3.84 -15.99 -10.41
N GLY A 16 4.21 -14.87 -9.81
CA GLY A 16 5.61 -14.57 -9.54
C GLY A 16 6.12 -15.47 -8.42
N SER A 17 7.14 -16.29 -8.71
CA SER A 17 7.93 -17.07 -7.73
C SER A 17 8.72 -16.19 -6.73
N ARG A 18 8.35 -14.91 -6.56
CA ARG A 18 9.12 -13.92 -5.80
C ARG A 18 8.49 -13.68 -4.43
N PRO A 19 9.31 -13.52 -3.38
CA PRO A 19 8.79 -13.29 -2.04
C PRO A 19 7.97 -11.98 -1.98
N PRO A 20 6.81 -11.99 -1.29
CA PRO A 20 5.87 -10.86 -1.24
C PRO A 20 6.50 -9.58 -0.66
N TRP A 21 7.54 -9.74 0.16
CA TRP A 21 8.37 -8.68 0.74
C TRP A 21 9.03 -7.75 -0.29
N VAL A 22 9.36 -8.25 -1.49
CA VAL A 22 9.88 -7.40 -2.58
C VAL A 22 8.80 -6.41 -3.04
N GLY A 23 7.54 -6.86 -3.13
CA GLY A 23 6.40 -6.03 -3.49
C GLY A 23 6.08 -4.98 -2.42
N LEU A 24 6.23 -5.33 -1.14
CA LEU A 24 6.03 -4.41 -0.03
C LEU A 24 7.10 -3.31 -0.01
N ALA A 25 8.37 -3.68 -0.14
CA ALA A 25 9.46 -2.71 -0.17
C ALA A 25 9.39 -1.79 -1.41
N ALA A 26 8.97 -2.33 -2.56
CA ALA A 26 8.66 -1.55 -3.74
C ALA A 26 7.50 -0.56 -3.49
N ALA A 27 6.43 -1.01 -2.82
CA ALA A 27 5.30 -0.17 -2.51
C ALA A 27 5.64 1.01 -1.61
N VAL A 28 6.62 0.91 -0.71
CA VAL A 28 7.12 2.04 0.08
C VAL A 28 7.51 3.22 -0.82
N TRP A 29 8.29 2.97 -1.87
CA TRP A 29 8.70 4.01 -2.82
C TRP A 29 7.53 4.58 -3.62
N VAL A 30 6.60 3.72 -4.03
CA VAL A 30 5.37 4.17 -4.71
C VAL A 30 4.52 5.04 -3.79
N GLN A 31 4.45 4.74 -2.49
CA GLN A 31 3.67 5.53 -1.53
C GLN A 31 4.31 6.87 -1.21
N VAL A 32 5.65 6.94 -1.14
CA VAL A 32 6.36 8.23 -1.07
C VAL A 32 6.03 9.06 -2.31
N ALA A 33 6.06 8.47 -3.51
CA ALA A 33 5.71 9.15 -4.76
C ALA A 33 4.23 9.55 -4.82
N ALA A 34 3.34 8.74 -4.25
CA ALA A 34 1.91 9.02 -4.17
C ALA A 34 1.61 10.23 -3.28
N GLY A 35 2.45 10.53 -2.29
CA GLY A 35 2.21 11.65 -1.38
C GLY A 35 2.60 13.03 -1.93
N SER A 36 2.53 13.22 -3.25
CA SER A 36 2.76 14.48 -3.96
C SER A 36 1.73 15.56 -3.67
N ALA A 37 0.52 15.19 -3.25
CA ALA A 37 -0.55 16.13 -2.89
C ALA A 37 -0.21 16.99 -1.67
N TYR A 38 0.60 16.48 -0.74
CA TYR A 38 1.05 17.22 0.45
C TYR A 38 2.16 18.22 0.17
N VAL A 39 2.66 18.28 -1.08
CA VAL A 39 3.80 19.11 -1.48
C VAL A 39 3.37 20.51 -1.93
N PHE A 40 2.06 20.75 -2.09
CA PHE A 40 1.51 22.05 -2.51
C PHE A 40 2.08 23.27 -1.75
N PRO A 41 2.24 23.24 -0.41
CA PRO A 41 2.83 24.36 0.32
C PRO A 41 4.22 24.77 -0.18
N LEU A 42 5.06 23.83 -0.63
CA LEU A 42 6.43 24.10 -1.06
C LEU A 42 6.54 24.87 -2.38
N TYR A 43 5.54 24.78 -3.26
CA TYR A 43 5.56 25.47 -4.56
C TYR A 43 4.42 26.48 -4.77
N SER A 44 3.39 26.47 -3.93
CA SER A 44 2.22 27.35 -4.04
C SER A 44 2.58 28.84 -4.09
N HIS A 45 3.55 29.28 -3.26
CA HIS A 45 4.02 30.66 -3.27
C HIS A 45 4.68 31.04 -4.61
N ALA A 46 5.49 30.15 -5.17
CA ALA A 46 6.13 30.38 -6.46
C ALA A 46 5.13 30.45 -7.61
N VAL A 47 4.07 29.63 -7.58
CA VAL A 47 2.96 29.71 -8.55
C VAL A 47 2.27 31.07 -8.46
N LYS A 48 1.98 31.54 -7.23
CA LYS A 48 1.37 32.84 -6.99
C LYS A 48 2.21 33.98 -7.56
N GLU A 49 3.51 33.98 -7.27
CA GLU A 49 4.44 35.02 -7.68
C GLU A 49 4.70 35.01 -9.19
N ALA A 50 4.93 33.83 -9.77
CA ALA A 50 5.23 33.69 -11.20
C ALA A 50 4.05 34.11 -12.10
N LEU A 51 2.82 33.81 -11.68
CA LEU A 51 1.60 34.05 -12.47
C LEU A 51 0.81 35.30 -12.04
N GLY A 52 1.27 36.01 -11.01
CA GLY A 52 0.62 37.23 -10.53
C GLY A 52 -0.77 36.99 -9.92
N TYR A 53 -0.98 35.85 -9.28
CA TYR A 53 -2.27 35.49 -8.68
C TYR A 53 -2.50 36.13 -7.32
N ASN A 54 -3.77 36.44 -7.02
CA ASN A 54 -4.17 36.89 -5.70
C ASN A 54 -4.34 35.69 -4.73
N GLN A 55 -4.53 35.98 -3.44
CA GLN A 55 -4.67 34.92 -2.43
C GLN A 55 -5.90 34.03 -2.69
N GLN A 56 -7.02 34.60 -3.17
CA GLN A 56 -8.24 33.84 -3.46
C GLN A 56 -8.02 32.81 -4.58
N ALA A 57 -7.34 33.19 -5.66
CA ALA A 57 -7.01 32.29 -6.76
C ALA A 57 -6.06 31.17 -6.32
N LEU A 58 -5.10 31.47 -5.43
CA LEU A 58 -4.23 30.45 -4.84
C LEU A 58 -4.99 29.50 -3.93
N THR A 59 -5.88 30.01 -3.07
CA THR A 59 -6.74 29.18 -2.22
C THR A 59 -7.61 28.25 -3.06
N MET A 60 -8.16 28.74 -4.17
CA MET A 60 -8.96 27.94 -5.09
C MET A 60 -8.11 26.87 -5.82
N LEU A 61 -6.82 27.13 -6.11
CA LEU A 61 -5.90 26.08 -6.56
C LEU A 61 -5.68 25.03 -5.47
N GLY A 62 -5.56 25.44 -4.20
CA GLY A 62 -5.54 24.51 -3.06
C GLY A 62 -6.77 23.61 -3.01
N VAL A 63 -7.97 24.16 -3.27
CA VAL A 63 -9.19 23.34 -3.41
C VAL A 63 -9.05 22.33 -4.55
N GLY A 64 -8.49 22.71 -5.69
CA GLY A 64 -8.21 21.79 -6.79
C GLY A 64 -7.24 20.67 -6.41
N ASN A 65 -6.19 21.01 -5.67
CA ASN A 65 -5.25 20.03 -5.12
C ASN A 65 -5.98 18.98 -4.26
N ASP A 66 -6.80 19.44 -3.32
CA ASP A 66 -7.54 18.60 -2.39
C ASP A 66 -8.60 17.74 -3.11
N VAL A 67 -9.28 18.30 -4.11
CA VAL A 67 -10.21 17.54 -4.96
C VAL A 67 -9.49 16.41 -5.66
N GLY A 68 -8.34 16.68 -6.28
CA GLY A 68 -7.59 15.63 -6.97
C GLY A 68 -7.10 14.53 -6.02
N GLU A 69 -6.60 14.86 -4.83
CA GLU A 69 -6.17 13.87 -3.83
C GLU A 69 -7.32 12.94 -3.40
N ASN A 70 -8.52 13.48 -3.23
CA ASN A 70 -9.64 12.75 -2.62
C ASN A 70 -10.52 11.99 -3.63
N VAL A 71 -10.35 12.19 -4.94
CA VAL A 71 -11.11 11.47 -5.99
C VAL A 71 -10.50 10.08 -6.25
N GLY A 72 -10.58 9.21 -5.25
CA GLY A 72 -10.04 7.84 -5.29
C GLY A 72 -10.98 6.75 -5.82
N LEU A 73 -12.24 7.07 -6.10
CA LEU A 73 -13.25 6.07 -6.45
C LEU A 73 -12.93 5.32 -7.75
N VAL A 74 -12.49 6.06 -8.78
CA VAL A 74 -12.16 5.49 -10.10
C VAL A 74 -10.95 4.55 -10.01
N PRO A 75 -9.81 4.95 -9.40
CA PRO A 75 -8.72 4.03 -9.09
C PRO A 75 -9.16 2.77 -8.35
N GLY A 76 -10.00 2.91 -7.32
CA GLY A 76 -10.48 1.79 -6.50
C GLY A 76 -11.30 0.77 -7.29
N LEU A 77 -12.25 1.23 -8.11
CA LEU A 77 -13.06 0.37 -8.96
C LEU A 77 -12.22 -0.35 -10.03
N LEU A 78 -11.24 0.35 -10.61
CA LEU A 78 -10.38 -0.22 -11.64
C LEU A 78 -9.30 -1.14 -11.07
N ALA A 79 -8.92 -0.99 -9.80
CA ALA A 79 -7.97 -1.89 -9.11
C ALA A 79 -8.44 -3.33 -8.96
N ASN A 80 -9.75 -3.56 -9.09
CA ASN A 80 -10.34 -4.89 -9.11
C ASN A 80 -10.42 -5.49 -10.51
N ARG A 81 -10.20 -4.70 -11.57
CA ARG A 81 -10.36 -5.14 -12.96
C ARG A 81 -9.07 -5.10 -13.79
N LEU A 82 -8.18 -4.17 -13.47
CA LEU A 82 -6.94 -3.94 -14.20
C LEU A 82 -5.75 -4.49 -13.42
N PRO A 83 -4.70 -4.94 -14.13
CA PRO A 83 -3.46 -5.34 -13.46
C PRO A 83 -2.78 -4.11 -12.82
N PRO A 84 -2.08 -4.27 -11.67
CA PRO A 84 -1.50 -3.15 -10.93
C PRO A 84 -0.58 -2.25 -11.75
N TRP A 85 0.17 -2.84 -12.68
CA TRP A 85 1.09 -2.12 -13.55
C TRP A 85 0.38 -1.07 -14.40
N LEU A 86 -0.83 -1.36 -14.90
CA LEU A 86 -1.58 -0.44 -15.75
C LEU A 86 -2.11 0.75 -14.95
N ILE A 87 -2.49 0.51 -13.70
CA ILE A 87 -2.95 1.54 -12.75
C ILE A 87 -1.79 2.49 -12.41
N LEU A 88 -0.58 1.94 -12.20
CA LEU A 88 0.64 2.74 -11.99
C LEU A 88 0.99 3.59 -13.22
N VAL A 89 0.81 3.07 -14.43
CA VAL A 89 1.02 3.83 -15.68
C VAL A 89 0.02 4.99 -15.78
N ILE A 90 -1.26 4.77 -15.48
CA ILE A 90 -2.28 5.82 -15.49
C ILE A 90 -1.91 6.91 -14.47
N GLY A 91 -1.57 6.52 -13.23
CA GLY A 91 -1.11 7.45 -12.20
C GLY A 91 0.13 8.24 -12.63
N SER A 92 1.10 7.57 -13.25
CA SER A 92 2.32 8.21 -13.77
C SER A 92 2.01 9.22 -14.87
N ALA A 93 1.11 8.89 -15.80
CA ALA A 93 0.67 9.82 -16.84
C ALA A 93 -0.03 11.04 -16.23
N CYS A 94 -0.91 10.84 -15.25
CA CYS A 94 -1.55 11.93 -14.51
C CYS A 94 -0.52 12.86 -13.84
N ALA A 95 0.49 12.30 -13.17
CA ALA A 95 1.56 13.09 -12.55
C ALA A 95 2.36 13.88 -13.59
N PHE A 96 2.76 13.24 -14.68
CA PHE A 96 3.54 13.85 -15.76
C PHE A 96 2.79 15.03 -16.40
N PHE A 97 1.55 14.82 -16.84
CA PHE A 97 0.79 15.87 -17.52
C PHE A 97 0.31 16.95 -16.56
N GLY A 98 -0.10 16.60 -15.34
CA GLY A 98 -0.57 17.56 -14.35
C GLY A 98 0.55 18.48 -13.86
N PHE A 99 1.58 17.92 -13.22
CA PHE A 99 2.70 18.71 -12.71
C PHE A 99 3.58 19.28 -13.83
N GLY A 100 3.69 18.60 -14.99
CA GLY A 100 4.39 19.13 -16.16
C GLY A 100 3.73 20.38 -16.71
N THR A 101 2.40 20.44 -16.74
CA THR A 101 1.67 21.67 -17.13
C THR A 101 1.91 22.81 -16.14
N LEU A 102 1.92 22.52 -14.83
CA LEU A 102 2.27 23.50 -13.81
C LEU A 102 3.71 24.01 -13.98
N TRP A 103 4.65 23.10 -14.23
CA TRP A 103 6.05 23.44 -14.46
C TRP A 103 6.22 24.36 -15.67
N LEU A 104 5.56 24.07 -16.79
CA LEU A 104 5.59 24.92 -17.99
C LEU A 104 5.03 26.33 -17.71
N ALA A 105 3.95 26.43 -16.94
CA ALA A 105 3.34 27.71 -16.59
C ALA A 105 4.22 28.54 -15.65
N VAL A 106 4.79 27.92 -14.60
CA VAL A 106 5.66 28.62 -13.64
C VAL A 106 6.97 29.07 -14.28
N THR A 107 7.52 28.28 -15.21
CA THR A 107 8.71 28.67 -15.99
C THR A 107 8.41 29.69 -17.10
N LYS A 108 7.14 30.11 -17.25
CA LYS A 108 6.66 31.04 -18.29
C LYS A 108 6.99 30.58 -19.71
N THR A 109 7.17 29.28 -19.92
CA THR A 109 7.41 28.71 -21.26
C THR A 109 6.15 28.75 -22.11
N VAL A 110 4.98 28.53 -21.49
CA VAL A 110 3.67 28.61 -22.14
C VAL A 110 2.70 29.36 -21.24
N ALA A 111 2.00 30.35 -21.80
CA ALA A 111 0.94 31.06 -21.11
C ALA A 111 -0.33 30.18 -21.08
N MET A 112 -0.77 29.81 -19.87
CA MET A 112 -1.95 28.96 -19.67
C MET A 112 -3.04 29.75 -18.93
N PRO A 113 -4.32 29.57 -19.28
CA PRO A 113 -5.41 30.17 -18.54
C PRO A 113 -5.58 29.48 -17.17
N TYR A 114 -6.10 30.21 -16.19
CA TYR A 114 -6.25 29.73 -14.81
C TYR A 114 -7.00 28.39 -14.71
N TRP A 115 -8.08 28.22 -15.48
CA TRP A 115 -8.89 27.00 -15.42
C TRP A 115 -8.12 25.76 -15.90
N VAL A 116 -7.20 25.90 -16.85
CA VAL A 116 -6.32 24.80 -17.30
C VAL A 116 -5.38 24.41 -16.17
N LEU A 117 -4.84 25.37 -15.43
CA LEU A 117 -3.95 25.11 -14.30
C LEU A 117 -4.69 24.46 -13.13
N TRP A 118 -5.93 24.88 -12.88
CA TRP A 118 -6.78 24.26 -11.88
C TRP A 118 -7.05 22.79 -12.20
N ILE A 119 -7.45 22.48 -13.44
CA ILE A 119 -7.66 21.10 -13.90
C ILE A 119 -6.35 20.31 -13.91
N ALA A 120 -5.26 20.89 -14.37
CA ALA A 120 -3.95 20.24 -14.40
C ALA A 120 -3.47 19.89 -12.99
N LEU A 121 -3.70 20.77 -12.01
CA LEU A 121 -3.42 20.50 -10.61
C LEU A 121 -4.28 19.35 -10.08
N CYS A 122 -5.59 19.35 -10.34
CA CYS A 122 -6.48 18.23 -9.99
C CYS A 122 -6.00 16.90 -10.60
N ILE A 123 -5.59 16.89 -11.87
CA ILE A 123 -5.07 15.69 -12.54
C ILE A 123 -3.73 15.26 -11.93
N GLY A 124 -2.83 16.21 -11.71
CA GLY A 124 -1.53 15.97 -11.11
C GLY A 124 -1.64 15.38 -9.72
N THR A 125 -2.52 15.92 -8.88
CA THR A 125 -2.70 15.42 -7.51
C THR A 125 -3.53 14.15 -7.48
N ASN A 126 -4.43 13.91 -8.43
CA ASN A 126 -5.12 12.63 -8.60
C ASN A 126 -4.15 11.46 -8.88
N SER A 127 -2.93 11.72 -9.36
CA SER A 127 -1.91 10.67 -9.46
C SER A 127 -1.70 9.95 -8.12
N SER A 128 -1.80 10.68 -7.00
CA SER A 128 -1.70 10.13 -5.64
C SER A 128 -2.68 8.98 -5.41
N ALA A 129 -3.92 9.15 -5.82
CA ALA A 129 -4.98 8.17 -5.65
C ALA A 129 -4.73 6.91 -6.50
N TRP A 130 -4.27 7.07 -7.74
CA TRP A 130 -3.91 5.94 -8.62
C TRP A 130 -2.75 5.13 -8.05
N LEU A 131 -1.63 5.80 -7.75
CA LEU A 131 -0.41 5.17 -7.25
C LEU A 131 -0.65 4.51 -5.89
N GLY A 132 -1.30 5.26 -4.99
CA GLY A 132 -1.60 4.79 -3.64
C GLY A 132 -2.53 3.58 -3.63
N THR A 133 -3.55 3.57 -4.50
CA THR A 133 -4.48 2.43 -4.62
C THR A 133 -3.79 1.20 -5.21
N ALA A 134 -3.00 1.37 -6.28
CA ALA A 134 -2.29 0.26 -6.91
C ALA A 134 -1.36 -0.46 -5.91
N ALA A 135 -0.58 0.31 -5.16
CA ALA A 135 0.33 -0.24 -4.16
C ALA A 135 -0.40 -0.84 -2.95
N LEU A 136 -1.46 -0.19 -2.45
CA LEU A 136 -2.23 -0.68 -1.31
C LEU A 136 -2.95 -2.00 -1.62
N VAL A 137 -3.78 -2.02 -2.66
CA VAL A 137 -4.61 -3.19 -3.00
C VAL A 137 -3.75 -4.41 -3.33
N THR A 138 -2.64 -4.21 -4.05
CA THR A 138 -1.71 -5.30 -4.38
C THR A 138 -1.08 -5.91 -3.14
N ASN A 139 -0.65 -5.10 -2.17
CA ASN A 139 0.00 -5.62 -0.98
C ASN A 139 -0.98 -6.21 0.04
N MET A 140 -2.21 -5.68 0.13
CA MET A 140 -3.26 -6.32 0.94
C MET A 140 -3.63 -7.70 0.40
N ARG A 141 -3.55 -7.92 -0.92
CA ARG A 141 -3.72 -9.24 -1.53
C ARG A 141 -2.51 -10.16 -1.28
N ASN A 142 -1.30 -9.61 -1.24
CA ASN A 142 -0.08 -10.38 -0.97
C ASN A 142 0.01 -10.87 0.48
N PHE A 143 -0.62 -10.16 1.44
CA PHE A 143 -0.62 -10.47 2.87
C PHE A 143 -2.06 -10.54 3.40
N PRO A 144 -2.82 -11.61 3.10
CA PRO A 144 -4.23 -11.71 3.43
C PRO A 144 -4.50 -11.82 4.94
N LEU A 145 -3.53 -12.28 5.74
CA LEU A 145 -3.64 -12.44 7.20
C LEU A 145 -3.21 -11.20 7.99
N SER A 146 -2.51 -10.26 7.36
CA SER A 146 -1.93 -9.07 8.00
C SER A 146 -2.39 -7.76 7.30
N ARG A 147 -3.64 -7.75 6.79
CA ARG A 147 -4.19 -6.68 5.94
C ARG A 147 -4.16 -5.31 6.64
N GLY A 148 -4.48 -5.25 7.93
CA GLY A 148 -4.50 -4.03 8.73
C GLY A 148 -3.09 -3.48 8.94
N THR A 149 -2.15 -4.35 9.31
CA THR A 149 -0.72 -4.00 9.47
C THR A 149 -0.13 -3.44 8.18
N VAL A 150 -0.38 -4.10 7.05
CA VAL A 150 0.11 -3.68 5.73
C VAL A 150 -0.53 -2.35 5.30
N ALA A 151 -1.84 -2.20 5.47
CA ALA A 151 -2.53 -0.96 5.14
C ALA A 151 -2.00 0.22 5.96
N GLY A 152 -1.77 0.02 7.27
CA GLY A 152 -1.20 1.02 8.17
C GLY A 152 0.21 1.44 7.76
N LEU A 153 1.08 0.48 7.43
CA LEU A 153 2.44 0.74 6.97
C LEU A 153 2.45 1.55 5.67
N ILE A 154 1.72 1.07 4.67
CA ILE A 154 1.64 1.67 3.33
C ILE A 154 1.06 3.09 3.41
N LYS A 155 -0.04 3.29 4.12
CA LYS A 155 -0.62 4.63 4.32
C LYS A 155 0.25 5.52 5.20
N GLY A 156 1.04 4.94 6.09
CA GLY A 156 2.05 5.65 6.86
C GLY A 156 3.08 6.33 5.96
N TYR A 157 3.65 5.62 4.99
CA TYR A 157 4.62 6.19 4.05
C TYR A 157 4.07 7.35 3.20
N VAL A 158 2.77 7.33 2.88
CA VAL A 158 2.09 8.48 2.25
C VAL A 158 2.05 9.69 3.19
N ALA A 159 1.88 9.51 4.50
CA ALA A 159 1.89 10.62 5.44
C ALA A 159 3.30 11.21 5.63
N VAL A 160 4.33 10.37 5.55
CA VAL A 160 5.74 10.77 5.73
C VAL A 160 6.33 11.42 4.48
N SER A 161 5.73 11.19 3.31
CA SER A 161 6.21 11.74 2.04
C SER A 161 6.41 13.25 2.07
N ALA A 162 5.57 14.00 2.79
CA ALA A 162 5.65 15.45 2.86
C ALA A 162 7.01 15.89 3.43
N ALA A 163 7.45 15.24 4.51
CA ALA A 163 8.76 15.50 5.12
C ALA A 163 9.90 15.05 4.19
N VAL A 164 9.75 13.91 3.50
CA VAL A 164 10.73 13.43 2.50
C VAL A 164 10.88 14.44 1.36
N TYR A 165 9.78 14.99 0.84
CA TYR A 165 9.81 16.02 -0.20
C TYR A 165 10.42 17.33 0.30
N THR A 166 10.12 17.75 1.53
CA THR A 166 10.73 18.94 2.15
C THR A 166 12.24 18.79 2.30
N GLU A 167 12.73 17.64 2.79
CA GLU A 167 14.16 17.40 2.91
C GLU A 167 14.85 17.28 1.55
N THR A 168 14.18 16.67 0.56
CA THR A 168 14.66 16.64 -0.84
C THR A 168 14.73 18.04 -1.44
N PHE A 169 13.73 18.88 -1.16
CA PHE A 169 13.66 20.27 -1.60
C PHE A 169 14.83 21.09 -1.07
N ASN A 170 15.12 20.95 0.23
CA ASN A 170 16.21 21.65 0.89
C ASN A 170 17.59 21.10 0.48
N GLY A 171 17.76 19.77 0.46
CA GLY A 171 19.05 19.12 0.28
C GLY A 171 19.48 18.96 -1.18
N MET A 172 18.61 18.44 -2.03
CA MET A 172 18.96 18.12 -3.42
C MET A 172 18.60 19.25 -4.39
N LEU A 173 17.47 19.93 -4.16
CA LEU A 173 16.91 20.89 -5.12
C LEU A 173 17.28 22.35 -4.83
N GLY A 174 18.02 22.61 -3.74
CA GLY A 174 18.50 23.95 -3.40
C GLY A 174 17.39 24.98 -3.18
N ASN A 175 16.27 24.56 -2.59
CA ASN A 175 15.09 25.39 -2.34
C ASN A 175 14.44 25.97 -3.61
N SER A 176 14.55 25.28 -4.76
CA SER A 176 13.97 25.72 -6.03
C SER A 176 12.61 25.08 -6.31
N PRO A 177 11.50 25.86 -6.31
CA PRO A 177 10.15 25.34 -6.57
C PRO A 177 9.98 24.81 -8.00
N THR A 178 10.70 25.38 -8.97
CA THR A 178 10.72 24.89 -10.36
C THR A 178 11.37 23.53 -10.46
N ASN A 179 12.46 23.28 -9.74
CA ASN A 179 13.11 21.97 -9.71
C ASN A 179 12.23 20.95 -8.99
N LEU A 180 11.46 21.37 -7.98
CA LEU A 180 10.47 20.53 -7.31
C LEU A 180 9.34 20.12 -8.24
N LEU A 181 8.75 21.07 -8.98
CA LEU A 181 7.72 20.76 -9.98
C LEU A 181 8.26 19.83 -11.07
N MET A 182 9.51 19.99 -11.48
CA MET A 182 10.18 19.06 -12.40
C MET A 182 10.36 17.67 -11.79
N LEU A 183 10.74 17.58 -10.51
CA LEU A 183 10.81 16.32 -9.77
C LEU A 183 9.44 15.64 -9.66
N LEU A 184 8.36 16.39 -9.45
CA LEU A 184 7.01 15.83 -9.43
C LEU A 184 6.59 15.35 -10.83
N ALA A 185 6.89 16.13 -11.87
CA ALA A 185 6.52 15.81 -13.25
C ALA A 185 7.31 14.62 -13.83
N LEU A 186 8.59 14.48 -13.52
CA LEU A 186 9.48 13.46 -14.10
C LEU A 186 9.92 12.39 -13.09
N GLY A 187 10.19 12.79 -11.85
CA GLY A 187 10.63 11.90 -10.78
C GLY A 187 9.55 10.89 -10.36
N ILE A 188 8.28 11.30 -10.27
CA ILE A 188 7.19 10.37 -9.94
C ILE A 188 7.01 9.32 -11.05
N PRO A 189 6.85 9.67 -12.34
CA PRO A 189 6.74 8.67 -13.40
C PRO A 189 7.95 7.75 -13.49
N THR A 190 9.17 8.28 -13.36
CA THR A 190 10.39 7.47 -13.42
C THR A 190 10.47 6.48 -12.25
N ALA A 191 10.22 6.92 -11.02
CA ALA A 191 10.15 6.04 -9.85
C ALA A 191 9.08 4.95 -10.05
N CYS A 192 7.91 5.32 -10.56
CA CYS A 192 6.83 4.37 -10.81
C CYS A 192 7.22 3.34 -11.85
N ILE A 193 7.79 3.74 -13.00
CA ILE A 193 8.21 2.82 -14.07
C ILE A 193 9.29 1.84 -13.58
N VAL A 194 10.27 2.32 -12.80
CA VAL A 194 11.32 1.47 -12.22
C VAL A 194 10.73 0.43 -11.27
N VAL A 195 9.78 0.84 -10.44
CA VAL A 195 9.24 0.03 -9.35
C VAL A 195 8.05 -0.86 -9.78
N MET A 196 7.42 -0.53 -10.91
CA MET A 196 6.26 -1.20 -11.50
C MET A 196 6.46 -2.70 -11.74
N TYR A 197 7.69 -3.14 -12.03
CA TYR A 197 7.96 -4.58 -12.18
C TYR A 197 7.88 -5.34 -10.86
N PHE A 198 8.14 -4.67 -9.73
CA PHE A 198 8.22 -5.27 -8.41
C PHE A 198 6.87 -5.28 -7.67
N VAL A 199 5.98 -4.33 -7.95
CA VAL A 199 4.61 -4.31 -7.40
C VAL A 199 3.73 -5.25 -8.21
N ARG A 200 3.80 -6.54 -7.90
CA ARG A 200 2.95 -7.57 -8.51
C ARG A 200 2.22 -8.38 -7.44
N PRO A 201 1.02 -8.90 -7.77
CA PRO A 201 0.39 -9.92 -6.96
C PRO A 201 1.32 -11.14 -6.91
N CYS A 202 1.66 -11.57 -5.71
CA CYS A 202 2.38 -12.80 -5.45
C CYS A 202 1.42 -13.80 -4.79
N THR A 203 1.62 -15.09 -5.05
CA THR A 203 0.98 -16.13 -4.24
C THR A 203 1.49 -16.01 -2.81
N PRO A 204 0.61 -15.90 -1.80
CA PRO A 204 1.03 -15.88 -0.41
C PRO A 204 1.87 -17.12 -0.12
N SER A 205 3.05 -16.96 0.47
CA SER A 205 3.87 -18.10 0.88
C SER A 205 3.26 -18.71 2.14
N LEU A 206 2.56 -19.84 1.98
CA LEU A 206 2.01 -20.65 3.08
C LEU A 206 3.10 -21.31 3.95
N ASP A 207 4.37 -21.18 3.56
CA ASP A 207 5.52 -21.81 4.19
C ASP A 207 6.35 -20.87 5.08
N GLU A 208 6.00 -19.58 5.19
CA GLU A 208 6.65 -18.69 6.18
C GLU A 208 6.00 -18.93 7.54
N ASP A 209 6.77 -19.46 8.50
CA ASP A 209 6.33 -19.55 9.89
C ASP A 209 5.78 -18.16 10.31
N ASN A 210 4.54 -18.08 10.78
CA ASN A 210 3.87 -16.84 11.18
C ASN A 210 4.74 -15.96 12.11
N SER A 211 5.64 -16.58 12.89
CA SER A 211 6.61 -15.89 13.75
C SER A 211 7.67 -15.09 12.98
N THR A 212 8.13 -15.60 11.83
CA THR A 212 9.10 -14.93 10.95
C THR A 212 8.46 -13.76 10.20
N GLU A 213 7.23 -13.94 9.69
CA GLU A 213 6.43 -12.87 9.09
C GLU A 213 6.19 -11.74 10.11
N HIS A 214 5.79 -12.08 11.34
CA HIS A 214 5.62 -11.10 12.41
C HIS A 214 6.92 -10.34 12.71
N SER A 215 8.07 -11.03 12.77
CA SER A 215 9.37 -10.39 12.99
C SER A 215 9.74 -9.41 11.87
N HIS A 216 9.49 -9.76 10.61
CA HIS A 216 9.71 -8.88 9.46
C HIS A 216 8.79 -7.66 9.50
N PHE A 217 7.52 -7.82 9.88
CA PHE A 217 6.62 -6.69 10.07
C PHE A 217 7.06 -5.77 11.20
N MET A 218 7.43 -6.33 12.37
CA MET A 218 7.96 -5.55 13.48
C MET A 218 9.21 -4.76 13.08
N TYR A 219 10.15 -5.39 12.37
CA TYR A 219 11.33 -4.69 11.84
C TYR A 219 10.95 -3.54 10.90
N THR A 220 10.02 -3.78 9.98
CA THR A 220 9.57 -2.76 9.01
C THR A 220 8.86 -1.61 9.72
N GLN A 221 8.03 -1.89 10.72
CA GLN A 221 7.36 -0.86 11.52
C GLN A 221 8.33 -0.04 12.38
N ILE A 222 9.25 -0.69 13.09
CA ILE A 222 10.25 0.00 13.91
C ILE A 222 11.14 0.90 13.03
N SER A 223 11.65 0.37 11.91
CA SER A 223 12.44 1.18 10.97
C SER A 223 11.65 2.34 10.38
N SER A 224 10.36 2.16 10.09
CA SER A 224 9.46 3.23 9.65
C SER A 224 9.28 4.30 10.73
N VAL A 225 9.07 3.91 12.00
CA VAL A 225 8.93 4.86 13.12
C VAL A 225 10.24 5.65 13.31
N VAL A 226 11.39 4.98 13.24
CA VAL A 226 12.71 5.64 13.28
C VAL A 226 12.85 6.65 12.15
N LEU A 227 12.46 6.29 10.91
CA LEU A 227 12.44 7.20 9.78
C LEU A 227 11.54 8.43 10.06
N GLY A 228 10.34 8.22 10.59
CA GLY A 228 9.42 9.32 10.92
C GLY A 228 9.97 10.27 11.98
N ILE A 229 10.58 9.74 13.05
CA ILE A 229 11.23 10.56 14.09
C ILE A 229 12.41 11.33 13.50
N TYR A 230 13.26 10.64 12.72
CA TYR A 230 14.39 11.25 12.04
C TYR A 230 13.93 12.42 11.15
N LEU A 231 12.93 12.20 10.30
CA LEU A 231 12.40 13.21 9.39
C LEU A 231 11.84 14.41 10.15
N MET A 232 11.09 14.19 11.23
CA MET A 232 10.58 15.28 12.07
C MET A 232 11.72 16.12 12.66
N VAL A 233 12.78 15.48 13.15
CA VAL A 233 13.94 16.20 13.71
C VAL A 233 14.71 16.93 12.60
N ALA A 234 14.92 16.29 11.46
CA ALA A 234 15.64 16.85 10.32
C ALA A 234 14.91 18.07 9.73
N THR A 235 13.58 18.02 9.60
CA THR A 235 12.78 19.16 9.10
C THR A 235 12.82 20.33 10.08
N ILE A 236 12.68 20.08 11.39
CA ILE A 236 12.78 21.14 12.41
C ILE A 236 14.18 21.76 12.43
N LEU A 237 15.23 20.93 12.35
CA LEU A 237 16.60 21.41 12.36
C LEU A 237 16.94 22.24 11.11
N GLY A 238 16.44 21.83 9.95
CA GLY A 238 16.63 22.55 8.69
C GLY A 238 15.91 23.90 8.63
N ASP A 239 14.81 24.06 9.36
CA ASP A 239 14.06 25.32 9.41
C ASP A 239 14.61 26.28 10.47
N THR A 240 15.00 25.75 11.63
CA THR A 240 15.50 26.56 12.75
C THR A 240 16.96 26.98 12.61
N LEU A 241 17.80 26.14 11.98
CA LEU A 241 19.23 26.38 11.80
C LEU A 241 19.57 26.61 10.33
N LYS A 242 20.41 27.61 10.06
CA LYS A 242 21.06 27.75 8.75
C LYS A 242 22.15 26.68 8.60
N LEU A 243 21.74 25.48 8.19
CA LEU A 243 22.64 24.35 8.01
C LEU A 243 23.60 24.60 6.84
N SER A 244 24.85 24.16 7.02
CA SER A 244 25.81 24.16 5.92
C SER A 244 25.39 23.14 4.86
N GLN A 245 25.75 23.41 3.60
CA GLN A 245 25.37 22.56 2.47
C GLN A 245 25.84 21.10 2.64
N ALA A 246 27.00 20.88 3.28
CA ALA A 246 27.50 19.55 3.59
C ALA A 246 26.60 18.80 4.59
N VAL A 247 26.08 19.49 5.61
CA VAL A 247 25.17 18.89 6.60
C VAL A 247 23.83 18.56 5.94
N THR A 248 23.30 19.43 5.08
CA THR A 248 22.04 19.16 4.37
C THR A 248 22.16 17.97 3.42
N TYR A 249 23.29 17.80 2.72
CA TYR A 249 23.55 16.59 1.92
C TYR A 249 23.69 15.32 2.77
N LEU A 250 24.31 15.43 3.94
CA LEU A 250 24.44 14.31 4.88
C LEU A 250 23.08 13.87 5.42
N LEU A 251 22.23 14.83 5.83
CA LEU A 251 20.86 14.55 6.25
C LEU A 251 20.09 13.85 5.11
N PHE A 252 20.11 14.42 3.90
CA PHE A 252 19.49 13.79 2.74
C PHE A 252 20.00 12.36 2.49
N GLY A 253 21.31 12.11 2.65
CA GLY A 253 21.90 10.76 2.53
C GLY A 253 21.36 9.79 3.59
N ILE A 254 21.21 10.23 4.84
CA ILE A 254 20.63 9.43 5.93
C ILE A 254 19.16 9.13 5.65
N MET A 255 18.38 10.11 5.16
CA MET A 255 16.99 9.90 4.75
C MET A 255 16.86 8.78 3.71
N ILE A 256 17.68 8.81 2.65
CA ILE A 256 17.67 7.77 1.61
C ILE A 256 18.06 6.40 2.20
N LEU A 257 19.06 6.35 3.08
CA LEU A 257 19.46 5.10 3.74
C LEU A 257 18.31 4.50 4.57
N LEU A 258 17.59 5.32 5.33
CA LEU A 258 16.45 4.89 6.14
C LEU A 258 15.26 4.47 5.27
N LEU A 259 15.01 5.14 4.14
CA LEU A 259 14.00 4.74 3.15
C LEU A 259 14.32 3.39 2.49
N LEU A 260 15.59 3.02 2.39
CA LEU A 260 16.03 1.72 1.86
C LEU A 260 15.92 0.59 2.91
N ALA A 261 15.71 0.88 4.19
CA ALA A 261 15.67 -0.14 5.26
C ALA A 261 14.67 -1.29 5.02
N PRO A 262 13.43 -1.06 4.52
CA PRO A 262 12.51 -2.14 4.18
C PRO A 262 13.02 -3.12 3.11
N LEU A 263 13.98 -2.73 2.27
CA LEU A 263 14.62 -3.62 1.30
C LEU A 263 15.60 -4.61 1.94
N ALA A 264 16.00 -4.40 3.21
CA ALA A 264 16.89 -5.32 3.90
C ALA A 264 16.30 -6.73 4.03
N ILE A 265 14.97 -6.84 4.18
CA ILE A 265 14.25 -8.12 4.27
C ILE A 265 14.38 -8.92 2.96
N PRO A 266 13.95 -8.42 1.79
CA PRO A 266 14.09 -9.17 0.54
C PRO A 266 15.55 -9.41 0.16
N ILE A 267 16.48 -8.50 0.48
CA ILE A 267 17.92 -8.72 0.26
C ILE A 267 18.42 -9.90 1.10
N LYS A 268 18.10 -9.94 2.41
CA LYS A 268 18.46 -11.04 3.30
C LYS A 268 17.91 -12.38 2.80
N MET A 269 16.65 -12.41 2.36
CA MET A 269 16.02 -13.62 1.81
C MET A 269 16.70 -14.11 0.52
N THR A 270 17.18 -13.16 -0.32
CA THR A 270 17.86 -13.50 -1.58
C THR A 270 19.30 -13.97 -1.34
N LEU A 271 20.00 -13.38 -0.36
CA LEU A 271 21.40 -13.72 -0.03
C LEU A 271 21.52 -14.98 0.83
N TYR A 272 20.56 -15.22 1.71
CA TYR A 272 20.51 -16.38 2.60
C TYR A 272 19.22 -17.16 2.37
N PRO A 273 19.04 -17.78 1.19
CA PRO A 273 17.88 -18.63 0.94
C PRO A 273 17.90 -19.78 1.96
N ASN A 274 16.81 -19.91 2.72
CA ASN A 274 16.71 -20.91 3.77
C ASN A 274 16.85 -22.30 3.15
N LYS A 275 17.93 -23.03 3.50
CA LYS A 275 18.24 -24.36 2.95
C LYS A 275 17.28 -25.47 3.41
N GLN A 276 16.33 -25.18 4.29
CA GLN A 276 15.39 -26.17 4.81
C GLN A 276 14.45 -26.78 3.76
N THR A 277 14.34 -26.18 2.57
CA THR A 277 13.46 -26.68 1.49
C THR A 277 13.93 -28.01 0.86
N LYS A 278 15.18 -28.46 1.06
CA LYS A 278 15.64 -29.72 0.42
C LYS A 278 15.37 -31.01 1.20
N GLU A 279 15.08 -30.97 2.50
CA GLU A 279 14.91 -32.22 3.28
C GLU A 279 13.45 -32.65 3.44
N LYS A 280 12.47 -31.73 3.38
CA LYS A 280 11.03 -32.09 3.47
C LYS A 280 10.41 -32.56 2.14
N ALA A 281 11.11 -32.39 1.01
CA ALA A 281 10.64 -32.84 -0.30
C ALA A 281 11.06 -34.29 -0.64
N SER A 282 11.91 -34.94 0.18
CA SER A 282 12.46 -36.28 -0.09
C SER A 282 11.79 -37.45 0.66
N THR A 283 10.73 -37.24 1.45
CA THR A 283 10.05 -38.32 2.19
C THR A 283 8.66 -38.69 1.66
N LEU A 284 8.23 -38.16 0.52
CA LEU A 284 7.01 -38.60 -0.17
C LEU A 284 7.36 -39.20 -1.53
N ALA A 285 8.09 -40.31 -1.52
CA ALA A 285 8.14 -41.22 -2.65
C ALA A 285 7.10 -42.34 -2.43
N PRO A 286 6.17 -42.59 -3.38
CA PRO A 286 5.30 -43.75 -3.31
C PRO A 286 6.14 -45.00 -3.59
N SER A 287 6.32 -45.85 -2.60
CA SER A 287 6.99 -47.13 -2.75
C SER A 287 6.07 -48.13 -3.46
N TYR A 288 6.31 -48.31 -4.76
CA TYR A 288 5.84 -49.48 -5.51
C TYR A 288 7.02 -50.43 -5.76
N SER A 289 6.75 -51.72 -5.52
CA SER A 289 7.46 -52.93 -6.01
C SER A 289 8.60 -53.45 -5.12
N THR A 290 8.88 -54.75 -4.89
CA THR A 290 8.21 -56.08 -4.97
C THR A 290 9.17 -57.07 -4.26
N ASP A 291 8.67 -58.24 -3.83
CA ASP A 291 9.37 -59.49 -3.48
C ASP A 291 10.13 -59.61 -2.15
N SER A 292 9.63 -60.46 -1.24
CA SER A 292 10.20 -61.82 -1.01
C SER A 292 9.26 -62.73 -0.20
N LEU A 293 9.25 -64.02 -0.57
CA LEU A 293 8.35 -65.10 -0.19
C LEU A 293 8.57 -65.69 1.23
N SER A 294 7.47 -66.21 1.82
CA SER A 294 7.27 -67.56 2.43
C SER A 294 6.13 -67.48 3.46
N GLY A 295 5.11 -68.36 3.57
CA GLY A 295 4.64 -69.54 2.84
C GLY A 295 3.33 -70.05 3.51
N ALA A 296 2.52 -70.85 2.78
CA ALA A 296 1.41 -71.76 3.18
C ALA A 296 0.25 -71.16 4.04
N ASP A 297 -1.05 -71.34 3.80
CA ASP A 297 -1.89 -72.30 3.07
C ASP A 297 -3.29 -71.66 2.79
N PRO A 298 -4.16 -72.27 1.95
CA PRO A 298 -5.36 -71.65 1.40
C PRO A 298 -6.67 -71.94 2.18
N GLU A 299 -7.77 -71.34 1.69
CA GLU A 299 -9.18 -71.52 2.08
C GLU A 299 -9.74 -70.61 3.20
N ASN A 300 -10.50 -69.58 2.83
CA ASN A 300 -11.96 -69.65 2.91
C ASN A 300 -12.60 -68.41 2.24
N SER A 301 -13.63 -68.67 1.45
CA SER A 301 -14.47 -67.66 0.82
C SER A 301 -15.66 -67.38 1.73
N GLN A 302 -16.03 -66.11 1.94
CA GLN A 302 -17.43 -65.65 1.84
C GLN A 302 -17.57 -64.14 2.14
N PRO A 303 -18.38 -63.41 1.35
CA PRO A 303 -18.80 -62.05 1.63
C PRO A 303 -20.13 -62.06 2.41
N LEU A 304 -20.35 -61.15 3.36
CA LEU A 304 -21.71 -60.92 3.88
C LEU A 304 -21.89 -59.52 4.45
N LEU A 305 -22.85 -58.82 3.83
CA LEU A 305 -23.46 -57.57 4.23
C LEU A 305 -24.17 -57.69 5.58
N GLY A 306 -24.19 -56.60 6.34
CA GLY A 306 -25.27 -56.28 7.26
C GLY A 306 -24.83 -55.80 8.63
N SER A 307 -24.91 -54.48 8.85
CA SER A 307 -25.83 -53.91 9.84
C SER A 307 -25.67 -52.39 9.87
N ALA A 308 -26.68 -51.70 9.37
CA ALA A 308 -26.93 -50.32 9.71
C ALA A 308 -27.31 -50.25 11.20
N SER A 309 -26.59 -49.42 11.95
CA SER A 309 -27.12 -48.79 13.16
C SER A 309 -26.43 -47.44 13.30
N THR A 310 -27.28 -46.43 13.27
CA THR A 310 -27.06 -45.04 13.63
C THR A 310 -26.21 -44.89 14.88
N THR A 311 -25.06 -44.23 14.76
CA THR A 311 -24.37 -43.57 15.87
C THR A 311 -24.18 -42.11 15.52
N LEU A 312 -24.56 -41.25 16.47
CA LEU A 312 -24.53 -39.81 16.40
C LEU A 312 -23.12 -39.31 16.02
N ALA A 313 -23.05 -38.47 15.00
CA ALA A 313 -21.87 -37.69 14.68
C ALA A 313 -21.71 -36.56 15.71
N THR A 314 -20.81 -36.78 16.68
CA THR A 314 -20.17 -35.73 17.46
C THR A 314 -18.66 -35.91 17.30
N GLY A 315 -17.99 -34.90 16.72
CA GLY A 315 -16.55 -34.88 16.44
C GLY A 315 -16.29 -34.03 15.20
N THR A 316 -16.16 -32.70 15.32
CA THR A 316 -14.98 -31.89 15.69
C THR A 316 -14.54 -31.07 14.48
N ASN A 317 -14.68 -29.76 14.63
CA ASN A 317 -14.46 -28.70 13.66
C ASN A 317 -12.96 -28.53 13.32
N GLU A 318 -12.42 -29.33 12.42
CA GLU A 318 -11.08 -29.07 11.84
C GLU A 318 -11.10 -28.83 10.32
N SER A 319 -12.29 -28.78 9.71
CA SER A 319 -12.42 -28.58 8.25
C SER A 319 -12.74 -27.15 7.81
N ASP A 320 -13.34 -26.31 8.66
CA ASP A 320 -13.78 -24.96 8.27
C ASP A 320 -12.61 -23.99 8.01
N ASP A 321 -11.57 -23.98 8.86
CA ASP A 321 -10.42 -23.06 8.71
C ASP A 321 -9.61 -23.32 7.42
N SER A 322 -9.45 -24.60 7.06
CA SER A 322 -8.74 -24.98 5.82
C SER A 322 -9.49 -24.49 4.57
N THR A 323 -10.82 -24.58 4.58
CA THR A 323 -11.66 -24.18 3.46
C THR A 323 -11.82 -22.66 3.34
N ASP A 324 -11.88 -21.93 4.46
CA ASP A 324 -11.95 -20.47 4.45
C ASP A 324 -10.60 -19.85 4.05
N LEU A 325 -9.47 -20.46 4.44
CA LEU A 325 -8.14 -20.07 3.98
C LEU A 325 -7.97 -20.33 2.47
N ASP A 326 -8.34 -21.52 1.99
CA ASP A 326 -8.32 -21.85 0.56
C ASP A 326 -9.25 -20.93 -0.26
N LEU A 327 -10.37 -20.50 0.31
CA LEU A 327 -11.29 -19.53 -0.30
C LEU A 327 -10.65 -18.13 -0.41
N LEU A 328 -10.02 -17.63 0.66
CA LEU A 328 -9.31 -16.34 0.65
C LEU A 328 -8.11 -16.34 -0.31
N LEU A 329 -7.44 -17.48 -0.46
CA LEU A 329 -6.37 -17.69 -1.43
C LEU A 329 -6.89 -17.72 -2.88
N ALA A 330 -8.00 -18.42 -3.13
CA ALA A 330 -8.67 -18.47 -4.43
C ALA A 330 -9.21 -17.10 -4.87
N GLU A 331 -9.61 -16.26 -3.90
CA GLU A 331 -9.98 -14.86 -4.12
C GLU A 331 -8.76 -13.97 -4.40
N GLY A 332 -7.64 -14.19 -3.70
CA GLY A 332 -6.35 -13.56 -3.98
C GLY A 332 -5.79 -13.89 -5.38
N GLU A 333 -6.07 -15.08 -5.90
CA GLU A 333 -5.72 -15.51 -7.26
C GLU A 333 -6.73 -15.03 -8.34
N GLY A 334 -7.85 -14.41 -7.95
CA GLY A 334 -8.92 -14.02 -8.87
C GLY A 334 -9.59 -15.20 -9.59
N ALA A 335 -9.38 -16.43 -9.09
CA ALA A 335 -9.71 -17.67 -9.79
C ALA A 335 -11.17 -18.13 -9.57
N VAL A 336 -11.86 -17.64 -8.53
CA VAL A 336 -13.21 -18.15 -8.20
C VAL A 336 -14.16 -17.05 -7.75
N ASN A 337 -14.99 -16.53 -8.66
CA ASN A 337 -16.21 -15.80 -8.30
C ASN A 337 -17.33 -16.80 -7.97
N LEU A 338 -17.24 -17.48 -6.83
CA LEU A 338 -18.36 -18.28 -6.34
C LEU A 338 -19.40 -17.33 -5.77
N LYS A 339 -20.50 -17.13 -6.50
CA LYS A 339 -21.70 -16.44 -5.99
C LYS A 339 -22.22 -17.20 -4.75
N LYS A 340 -21.81 -16.80 -3.55
CA LYS A 340 -22.42 -17.25 -2.29
C LYS A 340 -23.92 -16.91 -2.38
N LYS A 341 -24.79 -17.93 -2.26
CA LYS A 341 -26.26 -17.82 -2.31
C LYS A 341 -26.86 -16.92 -1.20
N ARG A 342 -26.07 -16.56 -0.20
CA ARG A 342 -26.35 -15.55 0.82
C ARG A 342 -25.29 -14.47 0.65
N GLY A 343 -25.69 -13.20 0.55
CA GLY A 343 -24.77 -12.08 0.31
C GLY A 343 -23.62 -12.01 1.33
N PRO A 344 -22.56 -11.25 1.03
CA PRO A 344 -21.32 -11.24 1.80
C PRO A 344 -21.53 -10.94 3.29
N ARG A 345 -20.91 -11.75 4.15
CA ARG A 345 -20.96 -11.61 5.62
C ARG A 345 -20.03 -10.49 6.08
N ARG A 346 -20.23 -10.01 7.31
CA ARG A 346 -19.37 -8.96 7.89
C ARG A 346 -17.94 -9.52 8.00
N GLY A 347 -16.98 -8.93 7.27
CA GLY A 347 -15.61 -9.44 7.15
C GLY A 347 -15.24 -9.97 5.75
N ASP A 348 -16.23 -10.30 4.91
CA ASP A 348 -16.00 -10.68 3.50
C ASP A 348 -15.73 -9.44 2.63
N ASP A 349 -15.06 -9.61 1.49
CA ASP A 349 -14.88 -8.53 0.51
C ASP A 349 -16.23 -8.17 -0.15
N PHE A 350 -16.59 -6.89 -0.10
CA PHE A 350 -17.85 -6.37 -0.66
C PHE A 350 -17.63 -5.79 -2.06
N THR A 351 -18.58 -6.00 -2.97
CA THR A 351 -18.63 -5.17 -4.17
C THR A 351 -19.06 -3.75 -3.81
N PHE A 352 -18.66 -2.76 -4.61
CA PHE A 352 -18.91 -1.34 -4.32
C PHE A 352 -20.40 -1.03 -4.07
N LEU A 353 -21.30 -1.56 -4.91
CA LEU A 353 -22.73 -1.31 -4.77
C LEU A 353 -23.33 -2.02 -3.55
N GLU A 354 -22.84 -3.21 -3.21
CA GLU A 354 -23.26 -3.93 -2.00
C GLU A 354 -22.82 -3.20 -0.73
N ALA A 355 -21.63 -2.61 -0.74
CA ALA A 355 -21.13 -1.80 0.37
C ALA A 355 -22.01 -0.57 0.62
N LEU A 356 -22.42 0.16 -0.44
CA LEU A 356 -23.26 1.36 -0.31
C LEU A 356 -24.65 1.09 0.30
N VAL A 357 -25.18 -0.12 0.19
CA VAL A 357 -26.49 -0.48 0.75
C VAL A 357 -26.38 -0.82 2.25
N LYS A 358 -25.20 -1.20 2.74
CA LYS A 358 -25.02 -1.61 4.13
C LYS A 358 -24.92 -0.41 5.09
N ALA A 359 -25.62 -0.51 6.22
CA ALA A 359 -25.55 0.49 7.30
C ALA A 359 -24.13 0.63 7.88
N ASP A 360 -23.37 -0.47 7.94
CA ASP A 360 -21.98 -0.46 8.40
C ASP A 360 -21.09 0.48 7.57
N PHE A 361 -21.32 0.56 6.25
CA PHE A 361 -20.60 1.49 5.38
C PHE A 361 -20.91 2.94 5.74
N TRP A 362 -22.18 3.30 5.92
CA TRP A 362 -22.58 4.66 6.28
C TRP A 362 -22.09 5.05 7.68
N LEU A 363 -22.06 4.10 8.62
CA LEU A 363 -21.47 4.31 9.94
C LEU A 363 -19.98 4.64 9.81
N LEU A 364 -19.21 3.81 9.08
CA LEU A 364 -17.79 4.04 8.84
C LEU A 364 -17.56 5.34 8.07
N PHE A 365 -18.40 5.65 7.08
CA PHE A 365 -18.33 6.89 6.32
C PHE A 365 -18.52 8.11 7.22
N VAL A 366 -19.54 8.13 8.08
CA VAL A 366 -19.80 9.24 9.00
C VAL A 366 -18.66 9.39 10.01
N VAL A 367 -18.18 8.29 10.60
CA VAL A 367 -17.04 8.32 11.54
C VAL A 367 -15.79 8.82 10.84
N TYR A 368 -15.50 8.33 9.63
CA TYR A 368 -14.35 8.77 8.83
C TYR A 368 -14.47 10.23 8.40
N PHE A 369 -15.64 10.66 7.94
CA PHE A 369 -15.93 12.03 7.54
C PHE A 369 -15.73 13.00 8.71
N CYS A 370 -16.28 12.68 9.89
CA CYS A 370 -16.11 13.48 11.09
C CYS A 370 -14.66 13.47 11.59
N GLY A 371 -14.00 12.31 11.61
CA GLY A 371 -12.62 12.18 12.12
C GLY A 371 -11.57 12.77 11.18
N VAL A 372 -11.50 12.26 9.94
CA VAL A 372 -10.49 12.70 8.96
C VAL A 372 -10.83 14.07 8.40
N GLY A 373 -12.09 14.37 8.12
CA GLY A 373 -12.49 15.69 7.59
C GLY A 373 -12.13 16.83 8.53
N THR A 374 -12.33 16.65 9.84
CA THR A 374 -11.89 17.65 10.83
C THR A 374 -10.36 17.74 10.90
N GLY A 375 -9.64 16.62 10.84
CA GLY A 375 -8.17 16.59 10.77
C GLY A 375 -7.59 17.33 9.56
N VAL A 376 -8.15 17.13 8.37
CA VAL A 376 -7.78 17.84 7.14
C VAL A 376 -8.11 19.33 7.26
N THR A 377 -9.23 19.68 7.88
CA THR A 377 -9.60 21.09 8.12
C THR A 377 -8.59 21.78 9.05
N VAL A 378 -8.17 21.10 10.12
CA VAL A 378 -7.12 21.62 11.02
C VAL A 378 -5.81 21.78 10.27
N LEU A 379 -5.38 20.78 9.48
CA LEU A 379 -4.17 20.86 8.65
C LEU A 379 -4.16 22.08 7.73
N ASN A 380 -5.24 22.26 6.96
CA ASN A 380 -5.33 23.33 5.97
C ASN A 380 -5.33 24.73 6.61
N ASN A 381 -5.70 24.84 7.89
CA ASN A 381 -5.73 26.10 8.63
C ASN A 381 -4.63 26.20 9.71
N LEU A 382 -3.76 25.19 9.84
CA LEU A 382 -2.85 25.07 10.98
C LEU A 382 -1.88 26.26 11.08
N ALA A 383 -1.35 26.70 9.94
CA ALA A 383 -0.49 27.88 9.88
C ALA A 383 -1.21 29.15 10.34
N GLN A 384 -2.48 29.32 9.95
CA GLN A 384 -3.29 30.48 10.36
C GLN A 384 -3.63 30.42 11.86
N ILE A 385 -3.96 29.23 12.38
CA ILE A 385 -4.21 28.99 13.79
C ILE A 385 -2.96 29.33 14.61
N GLY A 386 -1.79 28.83 14.22
CA GLY A 386 -0.54 29.10 14.93
C GLY A 386 -0.18 30.59 14.95
N MET A 387 -0.32 31.29 13.81
CA MET A 387 -0.11 32.74 13.75
C MET A 387 -1.11 33.51 14.63
N SER A 388 -2.37 33.06 14.72
CA SER A 388 -3.39 33.72 15.55
C SER A 388 -3.12 33.60 17.06
N VAL A 389 -2.42 32.55 17.49
CA VAL A 389 -2.01 32.33 18.89
C VAL A 389 -0.70 33.06 19.22
N GLY A 390 -0.09 33.74 18.25
CA GLY A 390 1.16 34.48 18.42
C GLY A 390 2.41 33.60 18.25
N ALA A 391 2.29 32.41 17.67
CA ALA A 391 3.46 31.63 17.26
C ALA A 391 4.05 32.28 15.99
N ASN A 392 5.27 32.80 16.10
CA ASN A 392 6.00 33.39 14.96
C ASN A 392 6.44 32.34 13.93
N ASP A 393 6.54 31.08 14.35
CA ASP A 393 6.91 29.94 13.51
C ASP A 393 5.98 28.76 13.82
N THR A 394 5.33 28.24 12.79
CA THR A 394 4.36 27.13 12.87
C THR A 394 4.94 25.81 12.39
N THR A 395 6.21 25.79 11.97
CA THR A 395 6.89 24.60 11.45
C THR A 395 6.92 23.46 12.44
N ILE A 396 7.21 23.74 13.72
CA ILE A 396 7.23 22.71 14.77
C ILE A 396 5.85 22.05 14.92
N LEU A 397 4.78 22.85 14.89
CA LEU A 397 3.40 22.36 15.01
C LEU A 397 3.03 21.49 13.81
N LEU A 398 3.41 21.91 12.60
CA LEU A 398 3.14 21.17 11.37
C LEU A 398 3.93 19.86 11.30
N CYS A 399 5.20 19.87 11.72
CA CYS A 399 6.05 18.68 11.78
C CYS A 399 5.51 17.67 12.79
N LEU A 400 5.12 18.13 13.98
CA LEU A 400 4.54 17.29 15.03
C LEU A 400 3.22 16.68 14.56
N PHE A 401 2.34 17.47 13.93
CA PHE A 401 1.09 16.97 13.38
C PHE A 401 1.35 15.91 12.31
N GLY A 402 2.28 16.16 11.38
CA GLY A 402 2.67 15.20 10.34
C GLY A 402 3.19 13.88 10.92
N PHE A 403 4.04 13.95 11.94
CA PHE A 403 4.52 12.78 12.66
C PHE A 403 3.39 12.02 13.37
N CYS A 404 2.48 12.72 14.05
CA CYS A 404 1.32 12.10 14.71
C CYS A 404 0.38 11.42 13.70
N ASN A 405 0.16 12.03 12.52
CA ASN A 405 -0.62 11.42 11.44
C ASN A 405 0.06 10.13 10.94
N PHE A 406 1.38 10.16 10.76
CA PHE A 406 2.15 8.98 10.39
C PHE A 406 2.07 7.86 11.44
N ALA A 407 2.41 8.17 12.69
CA ALA A 407 2.41 7.22 13.79
C ALA A 407 1.01 6.64 14.02
N GLY A 408 -0.03 7.48 13.93
CA GLY A 408 -1.42 7.07 14.03
C GLY A 408 -1.83 6.07 12.95
N ARG A 409 -1.34 6.21 11.71
CA ARG A 409 -1.63 5.25 10.63
C ARG A 409 -0.96 3.89 10.86
N ILE A 410 0.29 3.87 11.33
CA ILE A 410 0.99 2.62 11.66
C ILE A 410 0.32 1.94 12.86
N LEU A 411 0.13 2.68 13.97
CA LEU A 411 -0.47 2.15 15.19
C LEU A 411 -1.90 1.69 14.95
N GLY A 412 -2.71 2.45 14.21
CA GLY A 412 -4.07 2.08 13.85
C GLY A 412 -4.13 0.77 13.05
N GLY A 413 -3.19 0.56 12.14
CA GLY A 413 -3.04 -0.71 11.41
C GLY A 413 -2.73 -1.89 12.32
N SER A 414 -1.73 -1.75 13.19
CA SER A 414 -1.34 -2.82 14.14
C SER A 414 -2.43 -3.11 15.17
N VAL A 415 -3.08 -2.08 15.71
CA VAL A 415 -4.17 -2.22 16.68
C VAL A 415 -5.39 -2.87 16.04
N SER A 416 -5.72 -2.48 14.80
CA SER A 416 -6.79 -3.16 14.04
C SER A 416 -6.47 -4.64 13.85
N GLU A 417 -5.23 -4.99 13.52
CA GLU A 417 -4.81 -6.38 13.36
C GLU A 417 -4.89 -7.16 14.68
N TYR A 418 -4.46 -6.54 15.78
CA TYR A 418 -4.56 -7.11 17.12
C TYR A 418 -6.02 -7.39 17.52
N PHE A 419 -6.94 -6.48 17.23
CA PHE A 419 -8.37 -6.69 17.53
C PHE A 419 -9.01 -7.76 16.63
N VAL A 420 -8.68 -7.78 15.34
CA VAL A 420 -9.20 -8.80 14.40
C VAL A 420 -8.71 -10.19 14.78
N SER A 421 -7.40 -10.33 15.04
CA SER A 421 -6.83 -11.60 15.49
C SER A 421 -7.45 -12.04 16.82
N SER A 422 -7.47 -11.18 17.86
CA SER A 422 -8.05 -11.53 19.17
C SER A 422 -9.56 -11.81 19.16
N SER A 423 -10.34 -11.14 18.30
CA SER A 423 -11.79 -11.39 18.18
C SER A 423 -12.10 -12.71 17.46
N CYS A 424 -11.23 -13.14 16.55
CA CYS A 424 -11.32 -14.47 15.93
C CYS A 424 -11.16 -15.58 16.96
N TRP A 425 -10.30 -15.39 17.97
CA TRP A 425 -10.14 -16.32 19.10
C TRP A 425 -11.33 -16.32 20.07
N LEU A 426 -12.11 -15.24 20.15
CA LEU A 426 -13.26 -15.09 21.05
C LEU A 426 -14.56 -15.75 20.53
N HIS A 427 -14.57 -16.21 19.27
CA HIS A 427 -15.68 -16.94 18.66
C HIS A 427 -15.43 -18.45 18.49
N LEU A 428 -14.28 -18.95 18.95
CA LEU A 428 -14.00 -20.36 19.24
C LEU A 428 -14.38 -20.67 20.70
#